data_AF-A0A0C9W0I8-F1
#
_entry.id   AF-A0A0C9W0I8-F1
#
_cell.length_a   1.000
_cell.length_b   1.000
_cell.length_c   1.000
_cell.angle_alpha   90.00
_cell.angle_beta   90.00
_cell.angle_gamma   90.00
#
_symmetry.space_group_name_H-M   'P 1'
#
loop_
_entity.id
_entity.type
_entity.pdbx_description
1 polymer ?
#
loop_
_entity_poly.entity_id
_entity_poly.type
_entity_poly.pdbx_seq_one_letter_code
_entity_poly.pdbx_strand_id
1 'polypeptide(L)' 'LTEEEIDLLCGAYYMEKNVGQPGKRMSWWPKPNIWRHSGLDVGYWSSGCEKWFQDRKERIRKGDAHLKSTEAWRS' A
#
# COMPACT_ATOMS: atom_id res chain seq x y z
N LEU A 1 -10.87 -11.54 -5.89
CA LEU A 1 -10.84 -10.53 -4.82
C LEU A 1 -11.62 -9.32 -5.30
N THR A 2 -12.60 -8.89 -4.53
CA THR A 2 -13.30 -7.61 -4.75
C THR A 2 -12.39 -6.44 -4.36
N GLU A 3 -12.74 -5.22 -4.78
CA GLU A 3 -12.00 -4.03 -4.35
C GLU A 3 -12.01 -3.84 -2.82
N GLU A 4 -13.10 -4.23 -2.16
CA GLU A 4 -13.25 -4.14 -0.70
C GLU A 4 -12.35 -5.14 0.02
N GLU A 5 -12.25 -6.38 -0.49
CA GLU A 5 -11.32 -7.38 0.04
C GLU A 5 -9.86 -6.93 -0.15
N ILE A 6 -9.54 -6.34 -1.31
CA ILE A 6 -8.20 -5.78 -1.57
C ILE A 6 -7.91 -4.64 -0.60
N ASP A 7 -8.86 -3.74 -0.39
CA ASP A 7 -8.74 -2.63 0.56
C ASP A 7 -8.46 -3.14 1.98
N LEU A 8 -9.20 -4.15 2.42
CA LEU A 8 -9.01 -4.78 3.72
C LEU A 8 -7.61 -5.40 3.85
N LEU A 9 -7.19 -6.21 2.88
CA LEU A 9 -5.87 -6.85 2.87
C LEU A 9 -4.72 -5.84 2.80
N CYS A 10 -4.90 -4.73 2.08
CA CYS A 10 -3.88 -3.70 1.93
C CYS A 10 -3.87 -2.68 3.09
N GLY A 11 -4.76 -2.81 4.07
CA GLY A 11 -4.91 -1.86 5.16
C GLY A 11 -5.26 -0.46 4.65
N ALA A 12 -6.26 -0.38 3.77
CA ALA A 12 -6.72 0.87 3.18
C ALA A 12 -7.69 1.62 4.12
N TYR A 13 -7.53 2.93 4.16
CA TYR A 13 -8.37 3.87 4.91
C TYR A 13 -8.89 4.95 3.97
N TYR A 14 -10.12 5.40 4.21
CA TYR A 14 -10.67 6.59 3.57
C TYR A 14 -10.37 7.79 4.47
N MET A 15 -9.53 8.72 3.98
CA MET A 15 -9.23 9.96 4.70
C MET A 15 -9.96 11.12 4.05
N GLU A 16 -10.92 11.69 4.77
CA GLU A 16 -11.52 12.96 4.42
C GLU A 16 -10.56 14.09 4.80
N LYS A 17 -10.18 14.92 3.82
CA LYS A 17 -9.29 16.05 4.08
C LYS A 17 -10.02 17.28 4.61
N ASN A 18 -11.23 17.52 4.13
CA ASN A 18 -12.11 18.63 4.49
C ASN A 18 -13.56 18.25 4.17
N VAL A 19 -14.52 18.82 4.90
CA VAL A 19 -15.94 18.67 4.63
C VAL A 19 -16.23 19.11 3.18
N GLY A 20 -16.82 18.22 2.39
CA GLY A 20 -17.20 18.48 0.99
C GLY A 20 -16.13 18.22 -0.06
N GLN A 21 -14.91 17.81 0.31
CA GLN A 21 -13.92 17.32 -0.66
C GLN A 21 -13.93 15.78 -0.74
N PRO A 22 -13.76 15.18 -1.95
CA PRO A 22 -13.59 13.75 -2.06
C PRO A 22 -12.43 13.27 -1.19
N GLY A 23 -12.72 12.38 -0.23
CA GLY A 23 -11.70 11.77 0.59
C GLY A 23 -10.71 10.96 -0.27
N LYS A 24 -9.47 10.87 0.19
CA LYS A 24 -8.42 10.10 -0.47
C LYS A 24 -8.34 8.72 0.14
N ARG A 25 -8.32 7.69 -0.71
CA ARG A 25 -8.00 6.33 -0.29
C ARG A 25 -6.49 6.20 -0.12
N MET A 26 -6.09 5.81 1.07
CA MET A 26 -4.69 5.67 1.48
C MET A 26 -4.47 4.27 2.02
N SER A 27 -3.32 3.64 1.81
CA SER A 27 -3.07 2.26 2.25
C SER A 27 -1.70 2.05 2.87
N TRP A 28 -1.61 1.03 3.75
CA TRP A 28 -0.34 0.61 4.34
C TRP A 28 0.48 -0.23 3.38
N TRP A 29 -0.17 -0.99 2.50
CA TRP A 29 0.45 -1.81 1.47
C TRP A 29 -0.04 -1.40 0.06
N PRO A 30 0.79 -1.53 -0.98
CA PRO A 30 0.40 -1.20 -2.34
C PRO A 30 -0.66 -2.19 -2.82
N LYS A 31 -1.67 -1.68 -3.52
CA LYS A 31 -2.67 -2.52 -4.18
C LYS A 31 -2.05 -3.38 -5.29
N PRO A 32 -2.67 -4.50 -5.70
CA PRO A 32 -2.14 -5.38 -6.75
C PRO A 32 -1.80 -4.67 -8.06
N ASN A 33 -2.63 -3.70 -8.48
CA ASN A 33 -2.37 -2.90 -9.68
C ASN A 33 -1.13 -2.00 -9.58
N ILE A 34 -0.71 -1.64 -8.37
CA ILE A 34 0.53 -0.88 -8.14
C ILE A 34 1.72 -1.82 -7.98
N TRP A 35 1.55 -2.92 -7.24
CA TRP A 35 2.57 -3.94 -7.05
C TRP A 35 3.10 -4.49 -8.39
N ARG A 36 2.21 -4.68 -9.37
CA ARG A 36 2.55 -5.16 -10.72
C ARG A 36 3.62 -4.32 -11.43
N HIS A 37 3.74 -3.04 -11.09
CA HIS A 37 4.70 -2.12 -11.70
C HIS A 37 5.92 -1.84 -10.81
N SER A 38 6.09 -2.57 -9.70
CA SER A 38 7.17 -2.33 -8.72
C SER A 38 8.53 -2.92 -9.10
N GLY A 39 8.58 -3.83 -10.09
CA GLY A 39 9.75 -4.67 -10.35
C GLY A 39 9.91 -5.86 -9.38
N LEU A 40 9.06 -5.96 -8.34
CA LEU A 40 8.99 -7.11 -7.43
C LEU A 40 7.89 -8.11 -7.81
N ASP A 41 7.05 -7.80 -8.80
CA ASP A 41 6.08 -8.74 -9.37
C ASP A 41 6.76 -9.71 -10.36
N VAL A 42 7.51 -10.67 -9.80
CA VAL A 42 8.29 -11.67 -10.55
C VAL A 42 7.57 -13.02 -10.72
N GLY A 43 6.26 -13.07 -10.46
CA GLY A 43 5.43 -14.27 -10.59
C GLY A 43 5.45 -15.23 -9.39
N TYR A 44 6.27 -14.98 -8.38
CA TYR A 44 6.31 -15.72 -7.11
C TYR A 44 6.80 -14.83 -5.96
N TRP A 45 6.67 -15.30 -4.72
CA TRP A 45 7.20 -14.61 -3.54
C TRP A 45 8.72 -14.80 -3.46
N SER A 46 9.47 -13.88 -4.06
CA SER A 46 10.93 -13.90 -4.04
C SER A 46 11.50 -13.40 -2.70
N SER A 47 12.80 -13.62 -2.48
CA SER A 47 13.52 -13.03 -1.34
C SER A 47 13.46 -11.49 -1.33
N GLY A 48 13.38 -10.86 -2.51
CA GLY A 48 13.17 -9.42 -2.65
C GLY A 48 11.79 -8.98 -2.14
N CYS A 49 10.74 -9.77 -2.41
CA CYS A 49 9.39 -9.52 -1.90
C CYS A 49 9.37 -9.58 -0.36
N GLU A 50 9.96 -10.64 0.21
CA GLU A 50 10.04 -10.84 1.67
C GLU A 50 10.80 -9.69 2.33
N LYS A 51 11.98 -9.35 1.80
CA LYS A 51 12.79 -8.25 2.32
C LYS A 51 12.02 -6.93 2.32
N TRP A 52 11.40 -6.59 1.19
CA TRP A 52 10.62 -5.36 1.07
C TRP A 52 9.46 -5.31 2.09
N PHE A 53 8.74 -6.42 2.26
CA PHE A 53 7.63 -6.51 3.20
C PHE A 53 8.09 -6.33 4.65
N GLN A 54 9.14 -7.04 5.05
CA GLN A 54 9.69 -6.97 6.40
C GLN A 54 10.28 -5.59 6.70
N ASP A 55 11.06 -5.02 5.78
CA ASP A 55 11.65 -3.69 5.92
C ASP A 55 10.56 -2.62 6.11
N ARG A 56 9.49 -2.67 5.30
CA ARG A 56 8.37 -1.75 5.45
C ARG A 56 7.61 -1.97 6.75
N LYS A 57 7.33 -3.22 7.13
CA LYS A 57 6.64 -3.54 8.40
C LYS A 57 7.40 -2.97 9.59
N GLU A 58 8.72 -3.07 9.57
CA GLU A 58 9.58 -2.51 10.62
C GLU A 58 9.54 -0.99 10.63
N ARG A 59 9.60 -0.34 9.46
CA ARG A 59 9.44 1.13 9.37
C ARG A 59 8.08 1.61 9.89
N ILE A 60 7.01 0.86 9.64
CA ILE A 60 5.67 1.18 10.20
C ILE A 60 5.73 1.13 11.73
N ARG A 61 6.33 0.08 12.31
CA ARG A 61 6.46 -0.06 13.78
C ARG A 61 7.31 1.04 14.42
N LYS A 62 8.35 1.51 13.72
CA LYS A 62 9.19 2.62 14.16
C LYS A 62 8.54 4.00 13.98
N GLY A 63 7.46 4.10 13.22
CA GLY A 63 6.84 5.38 12.85
C GLY A 63 7.50 6.08 11.66
N ASP A 64 8.44 5.42 10.98
CA ASP A 64 9.20 5.94 9.82
C ASP A 64 8.50 5.72 8.47
N ALA A 65 7.29 5.17 8.49
CA ALA A 65 6.45 4.96 7.33
C ALA A 65 5.04 5.48 7.59
N HIS A 66 4.44 6.04 6.54
CA HIS A 66 3.08 6.54 6.57
C HIS A 66 2.21 5.83 5.54
N LEU A 67 0.90 5.96 5.73
CA LEU A 67 -0.11 5.64 4.74
C LEU A 67 0.19 6.42 3.45
N LYS A 68 0.06 5.75 2.31
CA LYS A 68 0.35 6.32 0.99
C LYS A 68 -0.90 6.28 0.12
N SER A 69 -1.08 7.31 -0.69
CA SER A 69 -2.07 7.29 -1.77
C SER A 69 -1.57 6.44 -2.93
N THR A 70 -2.46 6.09 -3.85
CA THR A 70 -2.11 5.40 -5.10
C THR A 70 -0.96 6.09 -5.85
N GLU A 71 -0.95 7.42 -5.91
CA GLU A 71 0.10 8.20 -6.58
C GLU A 71 1.43 8.12 -5.82
N ALA A 72 1.41 8.24 -4.49
CA ALA A 72 2.61 8.15 -3.65
C ALA A 72 3.23 6.75 -3.60
N TRP A 73 2.51 5.74 -4.07
CA TRP A 73 3.05 4.40 -4.29
C TRP A 73 3.75 4.23 -5.64
N ARG A 74 3.41 5.05 -6.64
CA ARG A 74 4.03 5.01 -7.99
C ARG A 74 5.32 5.83 -8.07
N SER A 75 5.48 6.81 -7.18
CA SER A 75 6.69 7.63 -7.01
C SER A 75 7.79 6.91 -6.24
#